data_AF-A0A6I5CSR0-F1
#
_entry.id   AF-A0A6I5CSR0-F1
#
_cell.length_a   1.000
_cell.length_b   1.000
_cell.length_c   1.000
_cell.angle_alpha   90.00
_cell.angle_beta   90.00
_cell.angle_gamma   90.00
#
_symmetry.space_group_name_H-M   'P 1'
#
loop_
_entity.id
_entity.type
_entity.pdbx_description
1 polymer ?
#
loop_
_entity_poly.entity_id
_entity_poly.type
_entity_poly.pdbx_seq_one_letter_code
_entity_poly.pdbx_strand_id
1 'polypeptide(L)' 'MLVLRALGVGDLLAGVPALRALRRGFPGYEIVLAAPQELAPLVAATGAVDRLLPAS' A
#
# COMPACT_ATOMS: atom_id res chain seq x y z
N MET A 1 8.75 -2.83 9.11
CA MET A 1 7.97 -1.66 8.68
C MET A 1 8.55 -1.17 7.36
N LEU A 2 7.83 -1.35 6.26
CA LEU A 2 8.20 -0.80 4.95
C LEU A 2 7.22 0.32 4.61
N VAL A 3 7.73 1.45 4.13
CA VAL A 3 6.93 2.62 3.76
C VAL A 3 7.06 2.85 2.26
N LEU A 4 5.94 2.76 1.54
CA LEU A 4 5.80 3.13 0.14
C LEU A 4 4.87 4.34 0.05
N ARG A 5 5.16 5.30 -0.84
CA ARG A 5 4.30 6.46 -1.09
C ARG A 5 3.56 6.26 -2.40
N ALA A 6 2.25 6.45 -2.39
CA ALA A 6 1.45 6.55 -3.61
C ALA A 6 0.91 7.98 -3.76
N LEU A 7 1.15 8.61 -4.92
CA LEU A 7 0.73 9.99 -5.20
C LEU A 7 -0.65 10.09 -5.89
N GLY A 8 -1.19 8.97 -6.34
CA GLY A 8 -2.47 8.92 -7.03
C GLY A 8 -2.88 7.48 -7.40
N VAL A 9 -4.04 7.34 -8.04
CA VAL A 9 -4.61 6.02 -8.39
C VAL A 9 -3.67 5.21 -9.29
N GLY A 10 -3.07 5.83 -10.31
CA GLY A 10 -2.16 5.12 -11.23
C GLY A 10 -0.92 4.57 -10.53
N ASP A 11 -0.34 5.37 -9.63
CA ASP A 11 0.82 5.00 -8.84
C ASP A 11 0.50 3.85 -7.85
N LEU A 12 -0.65 3.94 -7.19
CA LEU A 12 -1.18 2.87 -6.33
C LEU A 12 -1.32 1.55 -7.12
N LEU A 13 -2.00 1.59 -8.27
CA LEU A 13 -2.27 0.39 -9.07
C LEU A 13 -0.98 -0.23 -9.62
N ALA A 14 -0.02 0.61 -10.04
CA ALA A 14 1.29 0.15 -10.50
C ALA A 14 2.11 -0.52 -9.37
N GLY A 15 1.93 -0.09 -8.12
CA GLY A 15 2.61 -0.64 -6.95
C GLY A 15 2.06 -1.97 -6.42
N VAL A 16 0.84 -2.37 -6.79
CA VAL A 16 0.18 -3.58 -6.24
C VAL A 16 1.00 -4.87 -6.42
N PRO A 17 1.60 -5.16 -7.59
CA PRO A 17 2.43 -6.37 -7.76
C PRO A 17 3.62 -6.41 -6.79
N ALA A 18 4.27 -5.27 -6.55
CA ALA A 18 5.39 -5.17 -5.63
C ALA A 18 4.95 -5.39 -4.17
N LEU A 19 3.83 -4.78 -3.75
CA LEU A 19 3.24 -4.97 -2.42
C LEU A 19 2.90 -6.46 -2.16
N ARG A 20 2.34 -7.14 -3.17
CA ARG A 20 2.07 -8.58 -3.09
C ARG A 20 3.33 -9.43 -2.98
N ALA A 21 4.39 -9.06 -3.71
CA ALA A 21 5.68 -9.74 -3.61
C ALA A 21 6.29 -9.58 -2.20
N LEU A 22 6.20 -8.37 -1.63
CA LEU A 22 6.67 -8.07 -0.28
C LEU A 22 5.90 -8.87 0.77
N ARG A 23 4.57 -8.95 0.67
CA ARG A 23 3.76 -9.76 1.58
C ARG A 23 4.14 -11.25 1.57
N ARG A 24 4.50 -11.78 0.39
CA ARG A 24 4.99 -13.16 0.26
C ARG A 24 6.40 -13.35 0.82
N GLY A 25 7.30 -12.40 0.59
CA GLY A 25 8.70 -12.48 1.04
C GLY A 25 8.88 -12.19 2.53
N PHE A 26 7.97 -11.43 3.14
CA PHE A 26 8.08 -10.94 4.51
C PHE A 26 6.76 -11.11 5.28
N PRO A 27 6.28 -12.35 5.50
CA PRO A 27 4.96 -12.61 6.08
C PRO A 27 4.79 -12.09 7.52
N GLY A 28 5.88 -11.91 8.27
CA GLY A 28 5.85 -11.37 9.64
C GLY A 28 5.96 -9.84 9.74
N TYR A 29 6.00 -9.13 8.62
CA TYR A 29 6.19 -7.68 8.60
C TYR A 29 4.89 -6.96 8.25
N GLU A 30 4.62 -5.87 8.98
CA GLU A 30 3.55 -4.93 8.65
C GLU A 30 3.94 -4.07 7.43
N ILE A 31 3.03 -4.02 6.46
CA ILE A 31 3.11 -3.19 5.26
C ILE A 31 2.24 -1.95 5.48
N VAL A 32 2.88 -0.77 5.56
CA VAL A 32 2.22 0.52 5.75
C VAL A 32 2.35 1.34 4.47
N LEU A 33 1.23 1.75 3.89
CA LEU A 33 1.23 2.59 2.69
C LEU A 33 0.93 4.04 3.07
N ALA A 34 1.78 4.98 2.65
CA ALA A 34 1.54 6.40 2.76
C ALA A 34 0.81 6.91 1.50
N ALA A 35 -0.44 7.34 1.63
CA ALA A 35 -1.24 7.80 0.48
C ALA A 35 -2.34 8.80 0.93
N PRO A 36 -2.90 9.59 -0.01
CA PRO A 36 -4.05 10.44 0.25
C PRO A 36 -5.23 9.63 0.82
N GLN A 37 -5.93 10.20 1.80
CA GLN A 37 -7.02 9.51 2.51
C GLN A 37 -8.17 9.14 1.56
N GLU A 38 -8.35 9.90 0.48
CA GLU A 38 -9.32 9.66 -0.59
C GLU A 38 -9.11 8.31 -1.28
N LEU A 39 -7.88 7.78 -1.25
CA LEU A 39 -7.55 6.47 -1.82
C LEU A 39 -7.84 5.31 -0.86
N ALA A 40 -8.27 5.55 0.38
CA ALA A 40 -8.49 4.49 1.38
C ALA A 40 -9.34 3.31 0.88
N PRO A 41 -10.46 3.51 0.15
CA PRO A 41 -11.23 2.40 -0.41
C PRO A 41 -10.44 1.56 -1.42
N LEU A 42 -9.62 2.22 -2.26
CA LEU A 42 -8.78 1.54 -3.24
C LEU A 42 -7.64 0.78 -2.58
N VAL A 43 -6.98 1.37 -1.58
CA VAL A 43 -5.91 0.72 -0.80
C VAL A 43 -6.44 -0.54 -0.13
N ALA A 44 -7.60 -0.47 0.52
CA ALA A 44 -8.26 -1.62 1.13
C ALA A 44 -8.58 -2.71 0.10
N ALA A 45 -9.07 -2.34 -1.09
CA ALA A 45 -9.39 -3.28 -2.16
C ALA A 45 -8.18 -4.05 -2.71
N THR A 46 -6.95 -3.54 -2.53
CA THR A 46 -5.74 -4.25 -2.97
C THR A 46 -5.48 -5.55 -2.18
N GLY A 47 -5.92 -5.60 -0.92
CA GLY A 47 -5.60 -6.67 0.04
C GLY A 47 -4.10 -6.85 0.32
N ALA A 48 -3.26 -5.90 -0.07
CA ALA A 48 -1.80 -6.02 -0.03
C ALA A 48 -1.12 -5.12 1.01
N VAL A 49 -1.91 -4.34 1.75
CA VAL A 49 -1.45 -3.35 2.73
C VAL A 49 -2.18 -3.63 4.04
N ASP A 50 -1.45 -3.61 5.16
CA ASP A 50 -2.04 -3.82 6.49
C ASP A 50 -2.62 -2.51 7.05
N ARG A 51 -1.94 -1.38 6.77
CA ARG A 51 -2.33 -0.06 7.28
C ARG A 51 -2.10 1.05 6.27
N LEU A 52 -3.08 1.95 6.17
CA LEU A 52 -2.93 3.23 5.49
C LEU A 52 -2.42 4.29 6.49
N LEU A 53 -1.39 5.02 6.09
CA LEU A 53 -0.93 6.25 6.73
C LEU A 53 -1.36 7.43 5.83
N PRO A 54 -2.32 8.28 6.27
CA PRO A 54 -2.67 9.47 5.50
C PRO A 54 -1.46 10.36 5.26
N ALA A 55 -1.16 10.62 3.99
CA ALA A 55 -0.06 11.47 3.56
C ALA A 55 -0.49 12.31 2.35
N SER A 56 -0.11 13.59 2.37
CA SER A 56 -0.42 14.60 1.36
C SER A 56 0.30 14.42 0.04
#